data_AF-A0A537M7Y0-F1
#
_entry.id   AF-A0A537M7Y0-F1
#
_cell.length_a   1.000
_cell.length_b   1.000
_cell.length_c   1.000
_cell.angle_alpha   90.00
_cell.angle_beta   90.00
_cell.angle_gamma   90.00
#
_symmetry.space_group_name_H-M   'P 1'
#
loop_
_entity.id
_entity.type
_entity.pdbx_description
1 polymer ?
#
loop_
_entity_poly.entity_id
_entity_poly.type
_entity_poly.pdbx_seq_one_letter_code
_entity_poly.pdbx_strand_id
1 'polypeptide(L)'
;MAEAVRARSAGQEALAEARFRAVLAQDPDHAGALNALGVACLAKGEAAEAASLFERAAAADPGAAPLWINLAKAQRMLGDDEAERKALKRTLDVDQRHLMALIRMAELHERLGESVDAGQRWSGVLAVGRLVDPRPPELEALLAHAAAFVSAQTGAIADLLEKALGDDIAKLGPRDRRRFTACSDQMLGRRAIYANVCAGVHYPFLPADEFFDREHFPWLAELEAKTPIIRREAEALLAAGDSGLSPYVAMESGLPENKWTPLDHSLAWGALHLWREGVRNDEACARCPETAAIVEALPLADVPGRMPTVFFSVLKPKTRIPPHTGVSNARTIIHLPLIVPPGCGFRVGGETREWREGEAFAFDDTIEHAAWNDSDEPRAVLIFDVWNPHLSDAERDMLRKLFTTVDSNGWKAGGRERVGEA
;
A
#
# COMPACT_ATOMS: atom_id res chain seq x y z
N MET A 1 39.17 -10.31 34.75
CA MET A 1 38.13 -9.69 33.89
C MET A 1 37.35 -8.56 34.57
N ALA A 2 36.65 -8.79 35.70
CA ALA A 2 35.80 -7.78 36.35
C ALA A 2 36.50 -6.45 36.71
N GLU A 3 37.75 -6.49 37.19
CA GLU A 3 38.54 -5.29 37.46
C GLU A 3 38.87 -4.48 36.20
N ALA A 4 39.15 -5.16 35.08
CA ALA A 4 39.46 -4.51 33.81
C ALA A 4 38.24 -3.79 33.24
N VAL A 5 37.05 -4.41 33.33
CA VAL A 5 35.78 -3.80 32.92
C VAL A 5 35.46 -2.58 33.77
N ARG A 6 35.64 -2.66 35.10
CA ARG A 6 35.45 -1.51 36.00
C ARG A 6 36.36 -0.33 35.66
N ALA A 7 37.66 -0.58 35.43
CA ALA A 7 38.60 0.45 35.03
C ALA A 7 38.20 1.13 33.71
N ARG A 8 37.72 0.34 32.73
CA ARG A 8 37.21 0.86 31.46
C ARG A 8 35.97 1.74 31.65
N SER A 9 35.00 1.30 32.45
CA SER A 9 33.80 2.10 32.77
C SER A 9 34.12 3.39 33.53
N ALA A 10 35.24 3.43 34.25
CA ALA A 10 35.73 4.61 34.97
C ALA A 10 36.60 5.55 34.11
N GLY A 11 36.76 5.28 32.80
CA GLY A 11 37.62 6.08 31.91
C GLY A 11 39.13 5.92 32.16
N GLN A 12 39.54 4.92 32.96
CA GLN A 12 40.94 4.66 33.30
C GLN A 12 41.59 3.74 32.25
N GLU A 13 41.78 4.26 31.03
CA GLU A 13 42.18 3.46 29.86
C GLU A 13 43.49 2.68 30.07
N ALA A 14 44.55 3.34 30.57
CA ALA A 14 45.84 2.69 30.81
C ALA A 14 45.75 1.56 31.85
N LEU A 15 44.93 1.75 32.91
CA LEU A 15 44.71 0.72 33.92
C LEU A 15 43.88 -0.44 33.34
N ALA A 16 42.86 -0.14 32.54
CA ALA A 16 42.04 -1.15 31.89
C ALA A 16 42.88 -2.02 30.96
N GLU A 17 43.73 -1.42 30.11
CA GLU A 17 44.65 -2.15 29.24
C GLU A 17 45.61 -3.05 30.03
N ALA A 18 46.24 -2.54 31.09
CA ALA A 18 47.13 -3.33 31.94
C ALA A 18 46.42 -4.55 32.54
N ARG A 19 45.16 -4.37 32.96
CA ARG A 19 44.32 -5.46 33.51
C ARG A 19 43.88 -6.45 32.44
N PHE A 20 43.57 -6.01 31.21
CA PHE A 20 43.29 -6.93 30.10
C PHE A 20 44.52 -7.73 29.68
N ARG A 21 45.71 -7.11 29.64
CA ARG A 21 46.99 -7.83 29.41
C ARG A 21 47.27 -8.87 30.49
N ALA A 22 46.97 -8.57 31.76
CA ALA A 22 47.09 -9.54 32.84
C ALA A 22 46.13 -10.73 32.71
N VAL A 23 44.92 -10.52 32.14
CA VAL A 23 44.01 -11.62 31.79
C VAL A 23 44.63 -12.48 30.68
N LEU A 24 45.18 -11.87 29.62
CA LEU A 24 45.83 -12.62 28.53
C LEU A 24 47.09 -13.37 28.96
N ALA A 25 47.78 -12.91 30.00
CA ALA A 25 48.91 -13.64 30.57
C ALA A 25 48.50 -14.95 31.25
N GLN A 26 47.25 -15.07 31.69
CA GLN A 26 46.69 -16.28 32.31
C GLN A 26 45.94 -17.15 31.28
N ASP A 27 45.24 -16.51 30.36
CA ASP A 27 44.47 -17.14 29.28
C ASP A 27 44.72 -16.38 27.96
N PRO A 28 45.69 -16.81 27.15
CA PRO A 28 46.09 -16.11 25.92
C PRO A 28 44.96 -15.92 24.91
N ASP A 29 43.97 -16.82 24.89
CA ASP A 29 42.89 -16.85 23.91
C ASP A 29 41.55 -16.36 24.48
N HIS A 30 41.59 -15.65 25.61
CA HIS A 30 40.39 -15.06 26.22
C HIS A 30 39.75 -14.00 25.29
N ALA A 31 38.73 -14.41 24.52
CA ALA A 31 38.08 -13.61 23.48
C ALA A 31 37.67 -12.19 23.94
N GLY A 32 37.07 -12.07 25.13
CA GLY A 32 36.64 -10.78 25.67
C GLY A 32 37.78 -9.80 25.99
N ALA A 33 38.97 -10.30 26.36
CA ALA A 33 40.13 -9.48 26.69
C ALA A 33 40.87 -9.07 25.41
N LEU A 34 40.99 -10.00 24.44
CA LEU A 34 41.48 -9.71 23.09
C LEU A 34 40.63 -8.63 22.41
N ASN A 35 39.30 -8.76 22.45
CA ASN A 35 38.37 -7.77 21.90
C ASN A 35 38.52 -6.40 22.57
N ALA A 36 38.64 -6.36 23.90
CA ALA A 36 38.78 -5.10 24.62
C ALA A 36 40.08 -4.37 24.28
N LEU A 37 41.20 -5.09 24.13
CA LEU A 37 42.47 -4.52 23.69
C LEU A 37 42.41 -4.08 22.22
N GLY A 38 41.79 -4.87 21.33
CA GLY A 38 41.61 -4.48 19.94
C GLY A 38 40.81 -3.17 19.80
N VAL A 39 39.77 -2.97 20.61
CA VAL A 39 39.01 -1.71 20.64
C VAL A 39 39.88 -0.54 21.12
N ALA A 40 40.77 -0.75 22.09
CA ALA A 40 41.72 0.27 22.53
C ALA A 40 42.73 0.63 21.43
N CYS A 41 43.27 -0.37 20.69
CA CYS A 41 44.12 -0.14 19.53
C CYS A 41 43.40 0.67 18.43
N LEU A 42 42.13 0.36 18.14
CA LEU A 42 41.33 1.16 17.20
C LEU A 42 41.20 2.63 17.64
N ALA A 43 41.01 2.89 18.94
CA ALA A 43 40.91 4.24 19.47
C ALA A 43 42.22 5.04 19.30
N LYS A 44 43.36 4.34 19.26
CA LYS A 44 44.69 4.91 19.00
C LYS A 44 45.05 4.99 17.50
N GLY A 45 44.21 4.50 16.61
CA GLY A 45 44.50 4.41 15.18
C GLY A 45 45.41 3.24 14.78
N GLU A 46 45.70 2.32 15.70
CA GLU A 46 46.57 1.15 15.52
C GLU A 46 45.78 0.00 14.86
N ALA A 47 45.29 0.23 13.63
CA ALA A 47 44.37 -0.69 12.97
C ALA A 47 44.95 -2.10 12.71
N ALA A 48 46.26 -2.21 12.43
CA ALA A 48 46.92 -3.49 12.19
C ALA A 48 46.99 -4.35 13.46
N GLU A 49 47.34 -3.74 14.59
CA GLU A 49 47.37 -4.45 15.89
C GLU A 49 45.95 -4.83 16.32
N ALA A 50 44.98 -3.93 16.11
CA ALA A 50 43.57 -4.22 16.36
C ALA A 50 43.07 -5.42 15.54
N ALA A 51 43.37 -5.47 14.24
CA ALA A 51 42.97 -6.57 13.36
C ALA A 51 43.51 -7.92 13.88
N SER A 52 44.80 -7.98 14.22
CA SER A 52 45.42 -9.19 14.80
C SER A 52 44.74 -9.64 16.09
N LEU A 53 44.42 -8.70 16.99
CA LEU A 53 43.70 -9.00 18.23
C LEU A 53 42.28 -9.50 17.97
N PHE A 54 41.55 -8.90 17.03
CA PHE A 54 40.19 -9.34 16.69
C PHE A 54 40.16 -10.67 15.95
N GLU A 55 41.14 -10.97 15.08
CA GLU A 55 41.26 -12.29 14.44
C GLU A 55 41.43 -13.40 15.48
N ARG A 56 42.30 -13.18 16.46
CA ARG A 56 42.47 -14.12 17.58
C ARG A 56 41.21 -14.23 18.42
N ALA A 57 40.54 -13.10 18.71
CA ALA A 57 39.29 -13.10 19.46
C ALA A 57 38.20 -13.91 18.73
N ALA A 58 38.04 -13.68 17.43
CA ALA A 58 37.05 -14.35 16.59
C ALA A 58 37.38 -15.83 16.35
N ALA A 59 38.66 -16.22 16.40
CA ALA A 59 39.06 -17.63 16.40
C ALA A 59 38.69 -18.33 17.71
N ALA A 60 38.81 -17.64 18.84
CA ALA A 60 38.47 -18.16 20.16
C ALA A 60 36.95 -18.26 20.40
N ASP A 61 36.15 -17.33 19.85
CA ASP A 61 34.69 -17.38 19.88
C ASP A 61 34.07 -16.99 18.52
N PRO A 62 33.97 -17.95 17.58
CA PRO A 62 33.42 -17.70 16.25
C PRO A 62 31.93 -17.30 16.25
N GLY A 63 31.20 -17.57 17.33
CA GLY A 63 29.76 -17.31 17.45
C GLY A 63 29.42 -15.88 17.92
N ALA A 64 30.42 -15.07 18.26
CA ALA A 64 30.20 -13.71 18.74
C ALA A 64 30.29 -12.67 17.62
N ALA A 65 29.14 -12.23 17.10
CA ALA A 65 29.03 -11.17 16.10
C ALA A 65 29.83 -9.89 16.42
N PRO A 66 29.90 -9.40 17.68
CA PRO A 66 30.70 -8.23 18.04
C PRO A 66 32.19 -8.35 17.69
N LEU A 67 32.76 -9.56 17.66
CA LEU A 67 34.16 -9.77 17.33
C LEU A 67 34.41 -9.56 15.83
N TRP A 68 33.52 -10.12 15.01
CA TRP A 68 33.58 -10.02 13.56
C TRP A 68 33.32 -8.59 13.06
N ILE A 69 32.38 -7.84 13.65
CA ILE A 69 32.13 -6.45 13.23
C ILE A 69 33.28 -5.51 13.61
N ASN A 70 33.94 -5.77 14.74
CA ASN A 70 35.12 -5.03 15.14
C ASN A 70 36.32 -5.34 14.23
N LEU A 71 36.49 -6.60 13.83
CA LEU A 71 37.46 -7.00 12.81
C LEU A 71 37.19 -6.28 11.48
N ALA A 72 35.95 -6.27 11.00
CA ALA A 72 35.57 -5.55 9.79
C ALA A 72 35.94 -4.07 9.87
N LYS A 73 35.69 -3.42 11.01
CA LYS A 73 36.08 -2.02 11.24
C LYS A 73 37.61 -1.83 11.16
N ALA A 74 38.40 -2.73 11.73
CA ALA A 74 39.86 -2.67 11.65
C ALA A 74 40.35 -2.84 10.21
N GLN A 75 39.81 -3.81 9.47
CA GLN A 75 40.18 -4.06 8.07
C GLN A 75 39.81 -2.88 7.16
N ARG A 76 38.66 -2.24 7.40
CA ARG A 76 38.28 -1.00 6.71
C ARG A 76 39.30 0.12 6.92
N MET A 77 39.82 0.29 8.14
CA MET A 77 40.85 1.30 8.44
C MET A 77 42.19 0.99 7.77
N LEU A 78 42.47 -0.28 7.49
CA LEU A 78 43.65 -0.72 6.74
C LEU A 78 43.46 -0.60 5.23
N GLY A 79 42.23 -0.42 4.74
CA GLY A 79 41.90 -0.45 3.32
C GLY A 79 41.92 -1.85 2.71
N ASP A 80 41.83 -2.91 3.54
CA ASP A 80 41.70 -4.29 3.07
C ASP A 80 40.23 -4.65 2.86
N ASP A 81 39.72 -4.32 1.67
CA ASP A 81 38.32 -4.51 1.29
C ASP A 81 37.90 -5.99 1.32
N GLU A 82 38.79 -6.92 0.99
CA GLU A 82 38.49 -8.35 0.97
C GLU A 82 38.39 -8.92 2.39
N ALA A 83 39.31 -8.52 3.28
CA ALA A 83 39.25 -8.89 4.69
C ALA A 83 38.05 -8.24 5.40
N GLU A 84 37.72 -6.97 5.08
CA GLU A 84 36.49 -6.32 5.54
C GLU A 84 35.26 -7.13 5.12
N ARG A 85 35.15 -7.46 3.82
CA ARG A 85 34.02 -8.25 3.28
C ARG A 85 33.86 -9.58 4.01
N LYS A 86 34.97 -10.32 4.21
CA LYS A 86 34.96 -11.61 4.89
C LYS A 86 34.47 -11.48 6.33
N ALA A 87 34.93 -10.47 7.06
CA ALA A 87 34.52 -10.23 8.45
C ALA A 87 33.05 -9.78 8.55
N LEU A 88 32.58 -8.93 7.64
CA LEU A 88 31.17 -8.55 7.54
C LEU A 88 30.28 -9.74 7.22
N LYS A 89 30.69 -10.60 6.28
CA LYS A 89 29.98 -11.84 5.97
C LYS A 89 29.87 -12.73 7.21
N ARG A 90 30.94 -12.90 7.97
CA ARG A 90 30.90 -13.68 9.23
C ARG A 90 29.97 -13.06 10.27
N THR A 91 29.94 -11.74 10.37
CA THR A 91 28.98 -11.04 11.26
C THR A 91 27.55 -11.38 10.88
N LEU A 92 27.22 -11.34 9.58
CA LEU A 92 25.88 -11.63 9.04
C LEU A 92 25.54 -13.13 9.05
N ASP A 93 26.54 -14.02 8.97
CA ASP A 93 26.35 -15.47 9.14
C ASP A 93 25.91 -15.78 10.60
N VAL A 94 26.39 -14.99 11.58
CA VAL A 94 26.02 -15.11 13.01
C VAL A 94 24.70 -14.40 13.33
N ASP A 95 24.54 -13.15 12.89
CA ASP A 95 23.33 -12.35 13.07
C ASP A 95 22.93 -11.67 11.75
N GLN A 96 21.96 -12.26 11.08
CA GLN A 96 21.45 -11.80 9.79
C GLN A 96 20.80 -10.41 9.85
N ARG A 97 20.39 -9.95 11.04
CA ARG A 97 19.74 -8.64 11.24
C ARG A 97 20.68 -7.62 11.87
N HIS A 98 21.98 -7.91 11.91
CA HIS A 98 22.97 -7.00 12.47
C HIS A 98 23.08 -5.73 11.61
N LEU A 99 22.30 -4.71 11.98
CA LEU A 99 22.07 -3.50 11.17
C LEU A 99 23.37 -2.81 10.75
N MET A 100 24.33 -2.68 11.66
CA MET A 100 25.63 -2.06 11.34
C MET A 100 26.42 -2.87 10.32
N ALA A 101 26.31 -4.20 10.33
CA ALA A 101 27.00 -5.04 9.35
C ALA A 101 26.36 -4.92 7.96
N LEU A 102 25.02 -4.82 7.91
CA LEU A 102 24.29 -4.55 6.68
C LEU A 102 24.69 -3.19 6.08
N ILE A 103 24.76 -2.14 6.91
CA ILE A 103 25.18 -0.79 6.48
C ILE A 103 26.62 -0.83 5.94
N ARG A 104 27.56 -1.45 6.69
CA ARG A 104 28.97 -1.51 6.28
C ARG A 104 29.17 -2.32 5.01
N MET A 105 28.43 -3.42 4.83
CA MET A 105 28.47 -4.20 3.59
C MET A 105 27.94 -3.39 2.41
N ALA A 106 26.85 -2.63 2.60
CA ALA A 106 26.30 -1.76 1.56
C ALA A 106 27.30 -0.67 1.13
N GLU A 107 27.90 0.02 2.10
CA GLU A 107 28.94 1.03 1.86
C GLU A 107 30.19 0.44 1.17
N LEU A 108 30.58 -0.80 1.52
CA LEU A 108 31.70 -1.49 0.88
C LEU A 108 31.39 -1.76 -0.61
N HIS A 109 30.21 -2.32 -0.90
CA HIS A 109 29.79 -2.54 -2.29
C HIS A 109 29.71 -1.22 -3.08
N GLU A 110 29.20 -0.14 -2.48
CA GLU A 110 29.22 1.19 -3.11
C GLU A 110 30.64 1.66 -3.43
N ARG A 111 31.57 1.54 -2.47
CA ARG A 111 32.97 1.95 -2.64
C ARG A 111 33.67 1.19 -3.78
N LEU A 112 33.32 -0.08 -3.96
CA LEU A 112 33.87 -0.94 -5.00
C LEU A 112 33.15 -0.82 -6.35
N GLY A 113 32.08 -0.03 -6.45
CA GLY A 113 31.28 0.10 -7.67
C GLY A 113 30.39 -1.12 -7.97
N GLU A 114 30.17 -2.00 -6.99
CA GLU A 114 29.33 -3.20 -7.10
C GLU A 114 27.85 -2.83 -6.93
N SER A 115 27.31 -2.07 -7.88
CA SER A 115 26.01 -1.40 -7.77
C SER A 115 24.83 -2.32 -7.46
N VAL A 116 24.80 -3.52 -8.07
CA VAL A 116 23.72 -4.50 -7.85
C VAL A 116 23.74 -5.00 -6.41
N ASP A 117 24.90 -5.42 -5.93
CA ASP A 117 25.06 -5.92 -4.56
C ASP A 117 24.84 -4.81 -3.53
N ALA A 118 25.30 -3.59 -3.81
CA ALA A 118 25.02 -2.40 -2.99
C ALA A 118 23.52 -2.17 -2.85
N GLY A 119 22.77 -2.21 -3.95
CA GLY A 119 21.31 -2.04 -3.95
C GLY A 119 20.58 -3.10 -3.12
N GLN A 120 21.01 -4.36 -3.21
CA GLN A 120 20.47 -5.45 -2.39
C GLN A 120 20.74 -5.22 -0.90
N ARG A 121 21.96 -4.80 -0.53
CA ARG A 121 22.30 -4.54 0.87
C ARG A 121 21.56 -3.32 1.42
N TRP A 122 21.46 -2.23 0.67
CA TRP A 122 20.67 -1.07 1.08
C TRP A 122 19.19 -1.39 1.24
N SER A 123 18.62 -2.23 0.38
CA SER A 123 17.26 -2.74 0.56
C SER A 123 17.09 -3.50 1.88
N GLY A 124 18.08 -4.32 2.25
CA GLY A 124 18.12 -4.99 3.55
C GLY A 124 18.22 -4.02 4.73
N VAL A 125 19.03 -2.96 4.61
CA VAL A 125 19.12 -1.89 5.62
C VAL A 125 17.77 -1.20 5.81
N LEU A 126 17.05 -0.88 4.72
CA LEU A 126 15.71 -0.28 4.79
C LEU A 126 14.68 -1.23 5.43
N ALA A 127 14.79 -2.53 5.21
CA ALA A 127 13.90 -3.52 5.81
C ALA A 127 14.11 -3.63 7.33
N VAL A 128 15.36 -3.72 7.79
CA VAL A 128 15.69 -3.84 9.22
C VAL A 128 15.53 -2.50 9.95
N GLY A 129 15.96 -1.40 9.33
CA GLY A 129 15.92 -0.07 9.95
C GLY A 129 14.51 0.45 10.23
N ARG A 130 13.49 -0.01 9.48
CA ARG A 130 12.08 0.28 9.75
C ARG A 130 11.55 -0.34 11.04
N LEU A 131 12.21 -1.37 11.55
CA LEU A 131 11.83 -2.04 12.80
C LEU A 131 12.39 -1.35 14.05
N VAL A 132 13.27 -0.35 13.88
CA VAL A 132 13.86 0.41 14.97
C VAL A 132 12.94 1.60 15.29
N ASP A 133 12.49 1.73 16.53
CA ASP A 133 11.65 2.84 16.99
C ASP A 133 11.95 3.15 18.48
N PRO A 134 12.28 4.40 18.88
CA PRO A 134 12.50 5.58 18.01
C PRO A 134 13.81 5.50 17.23
N ARG A 135 13.83 6.14 16.05
CA ARG A 135 15.01 6.18 15.17
C ARG A 135 15.92 7.37 15.53
N PRO A 136 17.22 7.13 15.84
CA PRO A 136 18.18 8.21 16.03
C PRO A 136 18.39 9.03 14.74
N PRO A 137 18.72 10.33 14.81
CA PRO A 137 18.96 11.18 13.63
C PRO A 137 20.01 10.62 12.66
N GLU A 138 21.06 9.99 13.18
CA GLU A 138 22.12 9.37 12.38
C GLU A 138 21.59 8.19 11.57
N LEU A 139 20.67 7.41 12.16
CA LEU A 139 20.02 6.31 11.46
C LEU A 139 19.03 6.84 10.41
N GLU A 140 18.31 7.91 10.68
CA GLU A 140 17.43 8.55 9.69
C GLU A 140 18.22 9.03 8.46
N ALA A 141 19.37 9.68 8.66
CA ALA A 141 20.23 10.11 7.56
C ALA A 141 20.73 8.93 6.71
N LEU A 142 21.11 7.81 7.35
CA LEU A 142 21.51 6.59 6.66
C LEU A 142 20.36 5.93 5.90
N LEU A 143 19.15 5.91 6.47
CA LEU A 143 17.96 5.39 5.78
C LEU A 143 17.54 6.26 4.60
N ALA A 144 17.73 7.58 4.70
CA ALA A 144 17.51 8.50 3.58
C ALA A 144 18.50 8.24 2.43
N HIS A 145 19.79 8.04 2.73
CA HIS A 145 20.80 7.64 1.73
C HIS A 145 20.45 6.29 1.10
N ALA A 146 20.12 5.28 1.91
CA ALA A 146 19.71 3.96 1.44
C ALA A 146 18.50 4.02 0.50
N ALA A 147 17.48 4.82 0.87
CA ALA A 147 16.29 5.03 0.05
C ALA A 147 16.63 5.73 -1.27
N ALA A 148 17.47 6.77 -1.25
CA ALA A 148 17.92 7.46 -2.45
C ALA A 148 18.71 6.53 -3.39
N PHE A 149 19.62 5.73 -2.86
CA PHE A 149 20.41 4.77 -3.64
C PHE A 149 19.52 3.71 -4.30
N VAL A 150 18.64 3.08 -3.52
CA VAL A 150 17.70 2.07 -4.05
C VAL A 150 16.75 2.69 -5.08
N SER A 151 16.26 3.91 -4.85
CA SER A 151 15.44 4.63 -5.82
C SER A 151 16.19 4.93 -7.11
N ALA A 152 17.47 5.32 -7.04
CA ALA A 152 18.29 5.60 -8.22
C ALA A 152 18.56 4.33 -9.05
N GLN A 153 18.91 3.22 -8.39
CA GLN A 153 19.06 1.90 -9.04
C GLN A 153 17.77 1.48 -9.73
N THR A 154 16.65 1.60 -9.03
CA THR A 154 15.33 1.29 -9.57
C THR A 154 14.98 2.17 -10.77
N GLY A 155 15.29 3.46 -10.72
CA GLY A 155 15.13 4.39 -11.84
C GLY A 155 15.97 3.99 -13.05
N ALA A 156 17.24 3.61 -12.85
CA ALA A 156 18.09 3.14 -13.94
C ALA A 156 17.54 1.86 -14.61
N ILE A 157 16.99 0.92 -13.83
CA ILE A 157 16.30 -0.26 -14.38
C ILE A 157 15.05 0.16 -15.15
N ALA A 158 14.26 1.10 -14.63
CA ALA A 158 13.09 1.63 -15.32
C ALA A 158 13.45 2.22 -16.69
N ASP A 159 14.50 3.06 -16.76
CA ASP A 159 14.99 3.65 -18.01
C ASP A 159 15.46 2.58 -19.01
N LEU A 160 16.12 1.52 -18.53
CA LEU A 160 16.53 0.39 -19.36
C LEU A 160 15.33 -0.36 -19.94
N LEU A 161 14.31 -0.63 -19.11
CA LEU A 161 13.08 -1.29 -19.55
C LEU A 161 12.32 -0.44 -20.55
N GLU A 162 12.21 0.87 -20.33
CA GLU A 162 11.56 1.79 -21.26
C GLU A 162 12.27 1.81 -22.61
N LYS A 163 13.62 1.87 -22.63
CA LYS A 163 14.39 1.81 -23.88
C LYS A 163 14.27 0.46 -24.59
N ALA A 164 14.23 -0.65 -23.84
CA ALA A 164 14.23 -1.98 -24.42
C ALA A 164 12.83 -2.41 -24.91
N LEU A 165 11.78 -2.00 -24.21
CA LEU A 165 10.42 -2.51 -24.41
C LEU A 165 9.42 -1.45 -24.84
N GLY A 166 9.78 -0.15 -24.82
CA GLY A 166 8.85 0.96 -25.05
C GLY A 166 8.09 0.86 -26.37
N ASP A 167 8.77 0.56 -27.47
CA ASP A 167 8.14 0.41 -28.79
C ASP A 167 7.19 -0.78 -28.86
N ASP A 168 7.49 -1.88 -28.18
CA ASP A 168 6.65 -3.07 -28.16
C ASP A 168 5.43 -2.89 -27.26
N ILE A 169 5.62 -2.27 -26.09
CA ILE A 169 4.52 -1.82 -25.22
C ILE A 169 3.63 -0.83 -25.98
N ALA A 170 4.22 0.04 -26.81
CA ALA A 170 3.49 1.00 -27.64
C ALA A 170 2.62 0.36 -28.74
N LYS A 171 2.88 -0.88 -29.12
CA LYS A 171 2.06 -1.65 -30.07
C LYS A 171 0.93 -2.45 -29.38
N LEU A 172 1.02 -2.66 -28.06
CA LEU A 172 -0.01 -3.39 -27.32
C LEU A 172 -1.34 -2.63 -27.31
N GLY A 173 -2.43 -3.39 -27.31
CA GLY A 173 -3.77 -2.87 -27.05
C GLY A 173 -3.87 -2.24 -25.66
N PRO A 174 -4.87 -1.36 -25.42
CA PRO A 174 -4.97 -0.61 -24.15
C PRO A 174 -4.98 -1.49 -22.90
N ARG A 175 -5.69 -2.63 -22.96
CA ARG A 175 -5.79 -3.61 -21.87
C ARG A 175 -4.44 -4.23 -21.53
N ASP A 176 -3.75 -4.80 -22.52
CA ASP A 176 -2.48 -5.49 -22.32
C ASP A 176 -1.38 -4.51 -21.89
N ARG A 177 -1.37 -3.31 -22.47
CA ARG A 177 -0.49 -2.22 -22.05
C ARG A 177 -0.69 -1.88 -20.59
N ARG A 178 -1.93 -1.61 -20.17
CA ARG A 178 -2.28 -1.31 -18.77
C ARG A 178 -1.76 -2.39 -17.82
N ARG A 179 -2.04 -3.67 -18.12
CA ARG A 179 -1.64 -4.82 -17.29
C ARG A 179 -0.11 -4.97 -17.22
N PHE A 180 0.58 -4.84 -18.34
CA PHE A 180 2.04 -4.94 -18.38
C PHE A 180 2.72 -3.77 -17.68
N THR A 181 2.25 -2.54 -17.88
CA THR A 181 2.74 -1.36 -17.16
C THR A 181 2.56 -1.52 -15.65
N ALA A 182 1.40 -1.98 -15.18
CA ALA A 182 1.18 -2.25 -13.76
C ALA A 182 2.13 -3.33 -13.20
N CYS A 183 2.42 -4.38 -13.97
CA CYS A 183 3.41 -5.40 -13.61
C CYS A 183 4.82 -4.80 -13.47
N SER A 184 5.24 -4.00 -14.45
CA SER A 184 6.53 -3.33 -14.43
C SER A 184 6.64 -2.35 -13.25
N ASP A 185 5.59 -1.57 -12.99
CA ASP A 185 5.57 -0.62 -11.88
C ASP A 185 5.61 -1.32 -10.52
N GLN A 186 4.95 -2.47 -10.37
CA GLN A 186 5.03 -3.27 -9.16
C GLN A 186 6.45 -3.82 -8.96
N MET A 187 7.07 -4.38 -10.01
CA MET A 187 8.44 -4.89 -9.95
C MET A 187 9.44 -3.79 -9.55
N LEU A 188 9.21 -2.57 -10.03
CA LEU A 188 10.00 -1.38 -9.71
C LEU A 188 9.58 -0.71 -8.39
N GLY A 189 8.67 -1.28 -7.60
CA GLY A 189 8.20 -0.68 -6.35
C GLY A 189 7.48 0.67 -6.50
N ARG A 190 7.11 1.06 -7.72
CA ARG A 190 6.34 2.29 -8.03
C ARG A 190 4.85 2.13 -7.77
N ARG A 191 4.40 0.89 -7.56
CA ARG A 191 2.98 0.54 -7.40
C ARG A 191 2.79 -0.53 -6.34
N ALA A 192 1.83 -0.31 -5.45
CA ALA A 192 1.36 -1.31 -4.50
C ALA A 192 0.30 -2.23 -5.14
N ILE A 193 0.16 -3.45 -4.61
CA ILE A 193 -0.94 -4.36 -4.94
C ILE A 193 -2.00 -4.24 -3.86
N TYR A 194 -3.24 -4.03 -4.30
CA TYR A 194 -4.40 -3.94 -3.42
C TYR A 194 -5.22 -5.23 -3.54
N ALA A 195 -5.59 -5.78 -2.39
CA ALA A 195 -6.48 -6.93 -2.32
C ALA A 195 -7.92 -6.48 -2.02
N ASN A 196 -8.88 -7.35 -2.30
CA ASN A 196 -10.25 -7.16 -1.83
C ASN A 196 -10.28 -7.19 -0.29
N VAL A 197 -10.92 -6.18 0.29
CA VAL A 197 -11.26 -6.14 1.72
C VAL A 197 -12.76 -5.87 1.82
N CYS A 198 -13.53 -6.95 1.89
CA CYS A 198 -14.98 -6.88 1.97
C CYS A 198 -15.42 -6.61 3.42
N ALA A 199 -16.26 -5.60 3.64
CA ALA A 199 -16.92 -5.40 4.94
C ALA A 199 -17.97 -6.49 5.25
N GLY A 200 -18.44 -7.18 4.21
CA GLY A 200 -19.44 -8.24 4.26
C GLY A 200 -18.95 -9.55 3.65
N VAL A 201 -19.71 -10.10 2.71
CA VAL A 201 -19.39 -11.41 2.10
C VAL A 201 -18.27 -11.26 1.07
N HIS A 202 -17.19 -12.00 1.28
CA HIS A 202 -16.16 -12.23 0.28
C HIS A 202 -16.42 -13.55 -0.46
N TYR A 203 -16.54 -13.50 -1.78
CA TYR A 203 -16.58 -14.66 -2.67
C TYR A 203 -15.15 -15.01 -3.10
N PRO A 204 -14.55 -16.12 -2.62
CA PRO A 204 -13.18 -16.47 -2.96
C PRO A 204 -13.00 -16.82 -4.44
N PHE A 205 -11.75 -16.78 -4.92
CA PHE A 205 -11.35 -17.14 -6.29
C PHE A 205 -11.80 -16.20 -7.42
N LEU A 206 -12.45 -15.08 -7.09
CA LEU A 206 -12.63 -13.99 -8.05
C LEU A 206 -11.33 -13.17 -8.18
N PRO A 207 -10.99 -12.69 -9.39
CA PRO A 207 -9.92 -11.71 -9.58
C PRO A 207 -10.19 -10.40 -8.84
N ALA A 208 -9.13 -9.81 -8.27
CA ALA A 208 -9.17 -8.49 -7.64
C ALA A 208 -8.93 -7.38 -8.68
N ASP A 209 -9.88 -7.19 -9.59
CA ASP A 209 -9.77 -6.18 -10.65
C ASP A 209 -10.10 -4.78 -10.10
N GLU A 210 -9.10 -3.88 -10.03
CA GLU A 210 -9.32 -2.49 -9.60
C GLU A 210 -10.37 -1.78 -10.45
N PHE A 211 -10.25 -1.96 -11.77
CA PHE A 211 -11.28 -1.56 -12.72
C PHE A 211 -11.45 -2.71 -13.69
N PHE A 212 -12.69 -3.16 -13.83
CA PHE A 212 -13.02 -4.23 -14.74
C PHE A 212 -12.85 -3.76 -16.19
N ASP A 213 -12.41 -4.68 -17.04
CA ASP A 213 -12.24 -4.41 -18.47
C ASP A 213 -13.61 -4.23 -19.14
N ARG A 214 -13.70 -3.26 -20.05
CA ARG A 214 -14.95 -2.88 -20.74
C ARG A 214 -15.62 -4.03 -21.48
N GLU A 215 -14.83 -5.02 -21.93
CA GLU A 215 -15.30 -6.22 -22.63
C GLU A 215 -16.33 -7.03 -21.82
N HIS A 216 -16.31 -6.92 -20.49
CA HIS A 216 -17.30 -7.55 -19.62
C HIS A 216 -18.68 -6.89 -19.66
N PHE A 217 -18.79 -5.66 -20.16
CA PHE A 217 -20.02 -4.85 -20.13
C PHE A 217 -20.33 -4.27 -21.52
N PRO A 218 -20.66 -5.11 -22.51
CA PRO A 218 -20.93 -4.65 -23.88
C PRO A 218 -22.11 -3.66 -23.96
N TRP A 219 -23.02 -3.71 -22.98
CA TRP A 219 -24.18 -2.82 -22.87
C TRP A 219 -23.85 -1.40 -22.38
N LEU A 220 -22.61 -1.12 -21.94
CA LEU A 220 -22.24 0.24 -21.51
C LEU A 220 -22.39 1.27 -22.63
N ALA A 221 -22.06 0.92 -23.88
CA ALA A 221 -22.18 1.85 -25.00
C ALA A 221 -23.63 2.34 -25.20
N GLU A 222 -24.62 1.47 -24.97
CA GLU A 222 -26.03 1.84 -25.07
C GLU A 222 -26.48 2.73 -23.91
N LEU A 223 -25.94 2.51 -22.70
CA LEU A 223 -26.18 3.39 -21.55
C LEU A 223 -25.56 4.76 -21.77
N GLU A 224 -24.31 4.81 -22.21
CA GLU A 224 -23.55 6.04 -22.46
C GLU A 224 -24.23 6.90 -23.53
N ALA A 225 -24.79 6.29 -24.58
CA ALA A 225 -25.60 6.99 -25.59
C ALA A 225 -26.84 7.68 -25.00
N LYS A 226 -27.34 7.23 -23.85
CA LYS A 226 -28.49 7.82 -23.14
C LYS A 226 -28.08 8.83 -22.07
N THR A 227 -26.78 9.10 -21.90
CA THR A 227 -26.27 10.11 -20.94
C THR A 227 -26.99 11.46 -21.03
N PRO A 228 -27.26 12.04 -22.22
CA PRO A 228 -27.94 13.33 -22.29
C PRO A 228 -29.32 13.36 -21.61
N ILE A 229 -30.05 12.23 -21.66
CA ILE A 229 -31.37 12.10 -21.02
C ILE A 229 -31.20 12.07 -19.49
N ILE A 230 -30.31 11.20 -19.01
CA ILE A 230 -30.03 11.01 -17.58
C ILE A 230 -29.49 12.31 -16.96
N ARG A 231 -28.56 12.97 -17.66
CA ARG A 231 -27.98 14.24 -17.23
C ARG A 231 -29.04 15.33 -17.12
N ARG A 232 -29.94 15.46 -18.10
CA ARG A 232 -31.01 16.46 -18.06
C ARG A 232 -31.90 16.30 -16.83
N GLU A 233 -32.28 15.07 -16.50
CA GLU A 233 -33.06 14.81 -15.27
C GLU A 233 -32.26 15.10 -14.01
N ALA A 234 -30.96 14.74 -13.98
CA ALA A 234 -30.08 15.09 -12.86
C ALA A 234 -29.93 16.61 -12.68
N GLU A 235 -29.76 17.39 -13.75
CA GLU A 235 -29.69 18.85 -13.71
C GLU A 235 -31.01 19.45 -13.20
N ALA A 236 -32.15 18.95 -13.67
CA ALA A 236 -33.46 19.37 -13.19
C ALA A 236 -33.66 19.07 -11.70
N LEU A 237 -33.20 17.89 -11.22
CA LEU A 237 -33.21 17.52 -9.81
C LEU A 237 -32.34 18.46 -8.96
N LEU A 238 -31.15 18.82 -9.44
CA LEU A 238 -30.22 19.71 -8.74
C LEU A 238 -30.68 21.18 -8.74
N ALA A 239 -31.38 21.61 -9.79
CA ALA A 239 -31.95 22.94 -9.87
C ALA A 239 -33.24 23.10 -9.04
N ALA A 240 -33.88 22.00 -8.65
CA ALA A 240 -35.07 22.02 -7.82
C ALA A 240 -34.73 22.50 -6.39
N GLY A 241 -35.59 23.35 -5.81
CA GLY A 241 -35.42 23.83 -4.43
C GLY A 241 -35.49 22.73 -3.37
N ASP A 242 -36.15 21.61 -3.68
CA ASP A 242 -36.10 20.36 -2.92
C ASP A 242 -35.58 19.24 -3.85
N SER A 243 -34.26 19.03 -3.84
CA SER A 243 -33.62 17.98 -4.64
C SER A 243 -33.94 16.57 -4.13
N GLY A 244 -34.55 16.41 -2.94
CA GLY A 244 -34.74 15.11 -2.27
C GLY A 244 -33.44 14.37 -1.97
N LEU A 245 -32.28 15.05 -2.07
CA LEU A 245 -31.00 14.50 -1.66
C LEU A 245 -31.00 14.30 -0.15
N SER A 246 -30.51 13.14 0.27
CA SER A 246 -30.21 12.83 1.66
C SER A 246 -28.70 12.70 1.85
N PRO A 247 -28.14 13.00 3.03
CA PRO A 247 -26.75 12.67 3.32
C PRO A 247 -26.46 11.19 3.08
N TYR A 248 -25.39 10.88 2.35
CA TYR A 248 -25.03 9.49 2.09
C TYR A 248 -24.45 8.82 3.35
N VAL A 249 -23.64 9.56 4.12
CA VAL A 249 -23.09 9.11 5.40
C VAL A 249 -24.06 9.49 6.50
N ALA A 250 -24.49 8.51 7.28
CA ALA A 250 -25.33 8.70 8.46
C ALA A 250 -24.85 7.72 9.54
N MET A 251 -23.90 8.17 10.36
CA MET A 251 -23.31 7.37 11.43
C MET A 251 -24.32 7.13 12.55
N GLU A 252 -24.24 5.96 13.18
CA GLU A 252 -25.02 5.66 14.38
C GLU A 252 -24.56 6.52 15.56
N SER A 253 -25.53 6.92 16.39
CA SER A 253 -25.25 7.73 17.58
C SER A 253 -24.33 6.98 18.55
N GLY A 254 -23.27 7.66 19.01
CA GLY A 254 -22.33 7.12 20.00
C GLY A 254 -21.04 6.51 19.43
N LEU A 255 -20.85 6.52 18.10
CA LEU A 255 -19.58 6.14 17.48
C LEU A 255 -18.49 7.21 17.75
N PRO A 256 -17.22 6.82 17.98
CA PRO A 256 -16.12 7.76 18.12
C PRO A 256 -15.84 8.48 16.80
N GLU A 257 -15.14 9.62 16.87
CA GLU A 257 -14.66 10.31 15.67
C GLU A 257 -13.79 9.38 14.83
N ASN A 258 -14.04 9.36 13.52
CA ASN A 258 -13.35 8.53 12.56
C ASN A 258 -13.28 9.25 11.19
N LYS A 259 -12.81 8.54 10.16
CA LYS A 259 -12.65 9.12 8.81
C LYS A 259 -13.95 9.66 8.19
N TRP A 260 -15.12 9.19 8.66
CA TRP A 260 -16.44 9.58 8.16
C TRP A 260 -17.03 10.80 8.86
N THR A 261 -16.53 11.17 10.04
CA THR A 261 -17.03 12.30 10.84
C THR A 261 -17.21 13.60 10.05
N PRO A 262 -16.31 14.00 9.11
CA PRO A 262 -16.51 15.22 8.31
C PRO A 262 -17.72 15.18 7.36
N LEU A 263 -18.24 13.98 7.05
CA LEU A 263 -19.36 13.76 6.13
C LEU A 263 -20.64 13.31 6.84
N ASP A 264 -20.60 13.07 8.15
CA ASP A 264 -21.73 12.55 8.92
C ASP A 264 -22.94 13.49 8.89
N HIS A 265 -24.09 12.97 8.46
CA HIS A 265 -25.34 13.71 8.23
C HIS A 265 -25.16 14.97 7.37
N SER A 266 -24.13 15.01 6.50
CA SER A 266 -23.79 16.16 5.67
C SER A 266 -24.19 15.97 4.21
N LEU A 267 -24.87 16.97 3.64
CA LEU A 267 -25.10 17.06 2.20
C LEU A 267 -23.85 17.45 1.39
N ALA A 268 -22.66 17.50 2.00
CA ALA A 268 -21.40 17.56 1.26
C ALA A 268 -21.23 16.34 0.33
N TRP A 269 -21.73 15.19 0.78
CA TRP A 269 -21.96 14.01 -0.06
C TRP A 269 -23.43 13.61 0.03
N GLY A 270 -24.21 14.03 -0.96
CA GLY A 270 -25.64 13.76 -1.05
C GLY A 270 -25.95 12.60 -2.01
N ALA A 271 -27.03 11.89 -1.72
CA ALA A 271 -27.56 10.83 -2.56
C ALA A 271 -29.08 10.90 -2.69
N LEU A 272 -29.57 10.65 -3.91
CA LEU A 272 -30.98 10.40 -4.21
C LEU A 272 -31.10 8.94 -4.67
N HIS A 273 -31.59 8.08 -3.77
CA HIS A 273 -31.78 6.66 -4.07
C HIS A 273 -33.05 6.43 -4.89
N LEU A 274 -32.86 5.90 -6.10
CA LEU A 274 -33.92 5.37 -6.96
C LEU A 274 -34.23 3.91 -6.60
N TRP A 275 -33.19 3.15 -6.26
CA TRP A 275 -33.28 1.85 -5.61
C TRP A 275 -32.34 1.82 -4.41
N ARG A 276 -32.75 1.17 -3.33
CA ARG A 276 -31.92 0.93 -2.16
C ARG A 276 -32.15 -0.49 -1.67
N GLU A 277 -31.08 -1.28 -1.61
CA GLU A 277 -31.14 -2.66 -1.12
C GLU A 277 -32.21 -3.50 -1.85
N GLY A 278 -32.36 -3.32 -3.15
CA GLY A 278 -33.36 -4.02 -3.98
C GLY A 278 -34.78 -3.47 -3.91
N VAL A 279 -35.02 -2.39 -3.17
CA VAL A 279 -36.33 -1.74 -3.06
C VAL A 279 -36.37 -0.48 -3.91
N ARG A 280 -37.31 -0.40 -4.86
CA ARG A 280 -37.57 0.79 -5.69
C ARG A 280 -38.20 1.91 -4.87
N ASN A 281 -37.75 3.14 -5.10
CA ASN A 281 -38.35 4.34 -4.54
C ASN A 281 -39.22 5.01 -5.61
N ASP A 282 -40.54 4.76 -5.57
CA ASP A 282 -41.47 5.24 -6.58
C ASP A 282 -41.53 6.77 -6.67
N GLU A 283 -41.41 7.47 -5.55
CA GLU A 283 -41.40 8.93 -5.50
C GLU A 283 -40.15 9.50 -6.18
N ALA A 284 -38.96 8.97 -5.86
CA ALA A 284 -37.71 9.40 -6.49
C ALA A 284 -37.70 9.07 -8.00
N CYS A 285 -38.14 7.88 -8.39
CA CYS A 285 -38.24 7.48 -9.79
C CYS A 285 -39.25 8.33 -10.57
N ALA A 286 -40.36 8.77 -9.95
CA ALA A 286 -41.32 9.66 -10.59
C ALA A 286 -40.74 11.05 -10.94
N ARG A 287 -39.65 11.45 -10.27
CA ARG A 287 -38.93 12.71 -10.55
C ARG A 287 -37.91 12.58 -11.68
N CYS A 288 -37.53 11.36 -12.03
CA CYS A 288 -36.60 11.05 -13.12
C CYS A 288 -37.08 9.81 -13.91
N PRO A 289 -38.30 9.88 -14.50
CA PRO A 289 -38.97 8.72 -15.07
C PRO A 289 -38.22 8.11 -16.26
N GLU A 290 -37.50 8.92 -17.05
CA GLU A 290 -36.72 8.40 -18.17
C GLU A 290 -35.47 7.66 -17.67
N THR A 291 -34.77 8.20 -16.68
CA THR A 291 -33.65 7.51 -16.02
C THR A 291 -34.10 6.20 -15.39
N ALA A 292 -35.24 6.21 -14.68
CA ALA A 292 -35.80 5.00 -14.07
C ALA A 292 -36.06 3.91 -15.12
N ALA A 293 -36.71 4.25 -16.24
CA ALA A 293 -36.97 3.31 -17.32
C ALA A 293 -35.67 2.78 -17.99
N ILE A 294 -34.64 3.62 -18.09
CA ILE A 294 -33.33 3.20 -18.60
C ILE A 294 -32.68 2.19 -17.66
N VAL A 295 -32.65 2.50 -16.36
CA VAL A 295 -32.06 1.66 -15.31
C VAL A 295 -32.78 0.32 -15.20
N GLU A 296 -34.11 0.29 -15.28
CA GLU A 296 -34.93 -0.94 -15.24
C GLU A 296 -34.60 -1.91 -16.39
N ALA A 297 -34.05 -1.42 -17.50
CA ALA A 297 -33.63 -2.24 -18.63
C ALA A 297 -32.18 -2.77 -18.52
N LEU A 298 -31.42 -2.34 -17.51
CA LEU A 298 -30.02 -2.76 -17.31
C LEU A 298 -29.94 -4.14 -16.62
N PRO A 299 -28.84 -4.88 -16.81
CA PRO A 299 -28.61 -6.17 -16.15
C PRO A 299 -28.14 -5.96 -14.69
N LEU A 300 -28.98 -5.32 -13.88
CA LEU A 300 -28.71 -5.04 -12.47
C LEU A 300 -28.50 -6.33 -11.67
N ALA A 301 -27.72 -6.22 -10.60
CA ALA A 301 -27.65 -7.30 -9.62
C ALA A 301 -28.95 -7.36 -8.84
N ASP A 302 -29.48 -8.55 -8.58
CA ASP A 302 -30.82 -8.74 -8.04
C ASP A 302 -30.78 -9.73 -6.87
N VAL A 303 -30.64 -9.18 -5.67
CA VAL A 303 -30.78 -9.93 -4.41
C VAL A 303 -31.71 -9.15 -3.51
N PRO A 304 -32.95 -9.63 -3.27
CA PRO A 304 -33.92 -8.94 -2.44
C PRO A 304 -33.35 -8.52 -1.07
N GLY A 305 -33.54 -7.25 -0.70
CA GLY A 305 -33.06 -6.72 0.58
C GLY A 305 -31.56 -6.41 0.63
N ARG A 306 -30.85 -6.49 -0.51
CA ARG A 306 -29.39 -6.28 -0.59
C ARG A 306 -28.95 -5.50 -1.83
N MET A 307 -29.46 -5.84 -3.01
CA MET A 307 -29.11 -5.21 -4.30
C MET A 307 -30.27 -5.32 -5.31
N PRO A 308 -30.43 -4.38 -6.25
CA PRO A 308 -29.49 -3.30 -6.54
C PRO A 308 -29.69 -2.09 -5.62
N THR A 309 -28.64 -1.30 -5.50
CA THR A 309 -28.66 0.08 -5.05
C THR A 309 -28.38 0.97 -6.26
N VAL A 310 -29.29 1.89 -6.57
CA VAL A 310 -29.16 2.81 -7.70
C VAL A 310 -29.47 4.22 -7.22
N PHE A 311 -28.57 5.16 -7.47
CA PHE A 311 -28.71 6.52 -6.96
C PHE A 311 -27.90 7.53 -7.76
N PHE A 312 -28.40 8.77 -7.77
CA PHE A 312 -27.56 9.91 -8.11
C PHE A 312 -26.68 10.25 -6.91
N SER A 313 -25.38 10.29 -7.11
CA SER A 313 -24.40 10.71 -6.10
C SER A 313 -23.87 12.10 -6.43
N VAL A 314 -24.02 13.02 -5.48
CA VAL A 314 -23.65 14.43 -5.64
C VAL A 314 -22.58 14.78 -4.62
N LEU A 315 -21.43 15.23 -5.10
CA LEU A 315 -20.31 15.65 -4.27
C LEU A 315 -20.12 17.16 -4.41
N LYS A 316 -20.30 17.90 -3.31
CA LYS A 316 -20.17 19.36 -3.29
C LYS A 316 -18.72 19.81 -3.56
N PRO A 317 -18.51 21.10 -3.92
CA PRO A 317 -17.17 21.68 -4.04
C PRO A 317 -16.28 21.40 -2.83
N LYS A 318 -14.98 21.27 -3.06
CA LYS A 318 -13.95 21.07 -2.03
C LYS A 318 -14.21 19.90 -1.07
N THR A 319 -14.88 18.85 -1.55
CA THR A 319 -15.23 17.69 -0.73
C THR A 319 -14.41 16.46 -1.15
N ARG A 320 -13.96 15.69 -0.16
CA ARG A 320 -13.23 14.43 -0.36
C ARG A 320 -13.93 13.29 0.35
N ILE A 321 -14.00 12.14 -0.33
CA ILE A 321 -14.42 10.87 0.24
C ILE A 321 -13.13 10.11 0.59
N PRO A 322 -12.92 9.78 1.88
CA PRO A 322 -11.67 9.14 2.31
C PRO A 322 -11.54 7.73 1.71
N PRO A 323 -10.32 7.14 1.73
CA PRO A 323 -10.12 5.75 1.35
C PRO A 323 -11.02 4.78 2.15
N HIS A 324 -11.76 3.95 1.44
CA HIS A 324 -12.68 2.96 2.03
C HIS A 324 -12.91 1.78 1.08
N THR A 325 -13.64 0.77 1.57
CA THR A 325 -13.98 -0.44 0.82
C THR A 325 -15.45 -0.79 0.98
N GLY A 326 -15.96 -1.51 -0.01
CA GLY A 326 -17.33 -1.95 -0.14
C GLY A 326 -17.66 -3.24 0.59
N VAL A 327 -18.90 -3.68 0.40
CA VAL A 327 -19.50 -4.76 1.19
C VAL A 327 -19.15 -6.15 0.64
N SER A 328 -19.17 -6.34 -0.68
CA SER A 328 -18.98 -7.66 -1.27
C SER A 328 -18.39 -7.58 -2.68
N ASN A 329 -17.40 -8.44 -2.96
CA ASN A 329 -16.80 -8.56 -4.29
C ASN A 329 -17.69 -9.35 -5.28
N ALA A 330 -18.87 -9.81 -4.86
CA ALA A 330 -19.84 -10.46 -5.72
C ALA A 330 -20.63 -9.46 -6.61
N ARG A 331 -20.49 -8.15 -6.36
CA ARG A 331 -21.06 -7.08 -7.18
C ARG A 331 -19.94 -6.25 -7.81
N THR A 332 -20.29 -5.57 -8.90
CA THR A 332 -19.48 -4.56 -9.57
C THR A 332 -20.21 -3.24 -9.51
N ILE A 333 -19.50 -2.17 -9.16
CA ILE A 333 -20.07 -0.83 -9.13
C ILE A 333 -19.81 -0.14 -10.46
N ILE A 334 -20.87 0.42 -11.04
CA ILE A 334 -20.83 1.19 -12.28
C ILE A 334 -21.06 2.65 -11.96
N HIS A 335 -20.14 3.51 -12.41
CA HIS A 335 -20.34 4.95 -12.38
C HIS A 335 -20.51 5.47 -13.79
N LEU A 336 -21.62 6.17 -14.03
CA LEU A 336 -21.84 6.99 -15.22
C LEU A 336 -21.67 8.47 -14.83
N PRO A 337 -20.60 9.14 -15.29
CA PRO A 337 -20.36 10.53 -14.92
C PRO A 337 -21.28 11.48 -15.69
N LEU A 338 -21.97 12.40 -15.00
CA LEU A 338 -23.01 13.25 -15.60
C LEU A 338 -22.60 14.73 -15.65
N ILE A 339 -22.10 15.24 -14.52
CA ILE A 339 -21.62 16.61 -14.34
C ILE A 339 -20.29 16.52 -13.63
N VAL A 340 -19.20 16.84 -14.33
CA VAL A 340 -17.85 16.68 -13.80
C VAL A 340 -16.97 17.89 -14.13
N PRO A 341 -16.85 18.85 -13.19
CA PRO A 341 -15.93 19.96 -13.35
C PRO A 341 -14.46 19.51 -13.23
N PRO A 342 -13.51 20.29 -13.78
CA PRO A 342 -12.07 20.02 -13.64
C PRO A 342 -11.64 19.93 -12.16
N GLY A 343 -10.64 19.08 -11.87
CA GLY A 343 -10.15 18.87 -10.50
C GLY A 343 -10.95 17.83 -9.69
N CYS A 344 -11.88 17.12 -10.32
CA CYS A 344 -12.47 15.91 -9.74
C CYS A 344 -11.62 14.68 -10.07
N GLY A 345 -11.56 13.71 -9.16
CA GLY A 345 -10.88 12.44 -9.43
C GLY A 345 -11.44 11.26 -8.65
N PHE A 346 -11.02 10.05 -9.06
CA PHE A 346 -11.42 8.79 -8.48
C PHE A 346 -10.27 7.79 -8.55
N ARG A 347 -9.95 7.17 -7.42
CA ARG A 347 -8.90 6.15 -7.34
C ARG A 347 -9.50 4.85 -6.86
N VAL A 348 -9.10 3.75 -7.48
CA VAL A 348 -9.34 2.37 -6.99
C VAL A 348 -8.00 1.66 -6.97
N GLY A 349 -7.57 1.19 -5.80
CA GLY A 349 -6.26 0.61 -5.59
C GLY A 349 -5.14 1.54 -6.04
N GLY A 350 -4.28 1.04 -6.93
CA GLY A 350 -3.15 1.77 -7.49
C GLY A 350 -3.47 2.60 -8.74
N GLU A 351 -4.70 2.59 -9.24
CA GLU A 351 -5.10 3.32 -10.45
C GLU A 351 -6.02 4.50 -10.11
N THR A 352 -5.67 5.67 -10.63
CA THR A 352 -6.52 6.87 -10.61
C THR A 352 -7.09 7.07 -12.00
N ARG A 353 -8.42 7.19 -12.10
CA ARG A 353 -9.11 7.58 -13.34
C ARG A 353 -9.61 9.00 -13.24
N GLU A 354 -9.35 9.75 -14.31
CA GLU A 354 -10.05 11.00 -14.55
C GLU A 354 -11.49 10.71 -14.96
N TRP A 355 -12.40 11.53 -14.46
CA TRP A 355 -13.78 11.48 -14.87
C TRP A 355 -13.95 12.00 -16.31
N ARG A 356 -14.77 11.33 -17.09
CA ARG A 356 -15.20 11.78 -18.42
C ARG A 356 -16.71 11.69 -18.49
N GLU A 357 -17.36 12.83 -18.72
CA GLU A 357 -18.82 12.89 -18.80
C GLU A 357 -19.33 11.94 -19.89
N GLY A 358 -20.29 11.09 -19.53
CA GLY A 358 -20.87 10.10 -20.44
C GLY A 358 -19.99 8.90 -20.77
N GLU A 359 -18.79 8.76 -20.20
CA GLU A 359 -17.98 7.53 -20.31
C GLU A 359 -18.09 6.74 -19.00
N ALA A 360 -18.89 5.68 -19.01
CA ALA A 360 -19.11 4.86 -17.84
C ALA A 360 -17.93 3.91 -17.59
N PHE A 361 -17.69 3.60 -16.32
CA PHE A 361 -16.71 2.59 -15.94
C PHE A 361 -17.19 1.71 -14.79
N ALA A 362 -16.57 0.54 -14.70
CA ALA A 362 -16.86 -0.51 -13.75
C ALA A 362 -15.65 -0.76 -12.83
N PHE A 363 -15.87 -0.90 -11.53
CA PHE A 363 -14.82 -1.21 -10.56
C PHE A 363 -15.32 -2.09 -9.41
N ASP A 364 -14.38 -2.74 -8.73
CA ASP A 364 -14.64 -3.50 -7.51
C ASP A 364 -14.50 -2.56 -6.31
N ASP A 365 -15.61 -2.20 -5.68
CA ASP A 365 -15.62 -1.29 -4.53
C ASP A 365 -14.98 -1.92 -3.29
N THR A 366 -14.76 -3.23 -3.25
CA THR A 366 -14.07 -3.87 -2.13
C THR A 366 -12.56 -3.70 -2.17
N ILE A 367 -12.02 -3.19 -3.29
CA ILE A 367 -10.66 -2.67 -3.34
C ILE A 367 -10.68 -1.22 -2.83
N GLU A 368 -9.67 -0.84 -2.04
CA GLU A 368 -9.61 0.50 -1.44
C GLU A 368 -9.76 1.58 -2.51
N HIS A 369 -10.76 2.43 -2.35
CA HIS A 369 -11.06 3.49 -3.30
C HIS A 369 -11.37 4.81 -2.59
N ALA A 370 -11.18 5.91 -3.32
CA ALA A 370 -11.38 7.27 -2.85
C ALA A 370 -11.84 8.18 -3.97
N ALA A 371 -12.54 9.26 -3.63
CA ALA A 371 -13.02 10.25 -4.58
C ALA A 371 -12.81 11.66 -4.06
N TRP A 372 -12.65 12.62 -4.97
CA TRP A 372 -12.54 14.03 -4.61
C TRP A 372 -13.19 14.94 -5.65
N ASN A 373 -13.63 16.09 -5.17
CA ASN A 373 -14.04 17.24 -5.96
C ASN A 373 -13.28 18.47 -5.43
N ASP A 374 -12.14 18.81 -6.07
CA ASP A 374 -11.37 20.01 -5.72
C ASP A 374 -11.84 21.26 -6.48
N SER A 375 -12.90 21.15 -7.27
CA SER A 375 -13.46 22.27 -8.04
C SER A 375 -14.31 23.20 -7.16
N ASP A 376 -14.85 24.26 -7.77
CA ASP A 376 -15.82 25.18 -7.19
C ASP A 376 -17.29 24.86 -7.57
N GLU A 377 -17.50 23.76 -8.32
CA GLU A 377 -18.80 23.32 -8.82
C GLU A 377 -19.17 21.93 -8.30
N PRO A 378 -20.45 21.57 -8.19
CA PRO A 378 -20.84 20.23 -7.77
C PRO A 378 -20.49 19.19 -8.84
N ARG A 379 -20.15 17.97 -8.39
CA ARG A 379 -19.97 16.80 -9.26
C ARG A 379 -21.13 15.84 -9.07
N ALA A 380 -21.79 15.42 -10.14
CA ALA A 380 -22.87 14.45 -10.11
C ALA A 380 -22.57 13.24 -11.00
N VAL A 381 -22.83 12.05 -10.47
CA VAL A 381 -22.67 10.77 -11.17
C VAL A 381 -23.88 9.89 -10.87
N LEU A 382 -24.29 9.04 -11.81
CA LEU A 382 -25.23 7.95 -11.55
C LEU A 382 -24.43 6.71 -11.13
N ILE A 383 -24.79 6.12 -9.99
CA ILE A 383 -24.16 4.93 -9.43
C ILE A 383 -25.19 3.81 -9.40
N PHE A 384 -24.80 2.63 -9.85
CA PHE A 384 -25.59 1.41 -9.71
C PHE A 384 -24.69 0.18 -9.67
N ASP A 385 -25.20 -0.93 -9.15
CA ASP A 385 -24.47 -2.18 -9.09
C ASP A 385 -25.05 -3.28 -10.00
N VAL A 386 -24.13 -4.06 -10.57
CA VAL A 386 -24.39 -5.24 -11.39
C VAL A 386 -23.64 -6.44 -10.81
N TRP A 387 -23.98 -7.65 -11.23
CA TRP A 387 -23.23 -8.84 -10.80
C TRP A 387 -21.76 -8.75 -11.21
N ASN A 388 -20.85 -9.25 -10.38
CA ASN A 388 -19.45 -9.38 -10.76
C ASN A 388 -19.35 -10.20 -12.07
N PRO A 389 -18.65 -9.71 -13.11
CA PRO A 389 -18.67 -10.33 -14.43
C PRO A 389 -17.99 -11.71 -14.46
N HIS A 390 -17.16 -12.03 -13.46
CA HIS A 390 -16.52 -13.34 -13.34
C HIS A 390 -17.42 -14.41 -12.72
N LEU A 391 -18.57 -14.04 -12.15
CA LEU A 391 -19.57 -14.98 -11.67
C LEU A 391 -20.38 -15.56 -12.82
N SER A 392 -20.48 -16.88 -12.86
CA SER A 392 -21.42 -17.61 -13.71
C SER A 392 -22.86 -17.44 -13.25
N ASP A 393 -23.81 -17.72 -14.13
CA ASP A 393 -25.24 -17.64 -13.78
C ASP A 393 -25.62 -18.61 -12.66
N ALA A 394 -25.00 -19.79 -12.61
CA ALA A 394 -25.21 -20.75 -11.52
C ALA A 394 -24.73 -20.20 -10.17
N GLU A 395 -23.61 -19.48 -10.13
CA GLU A 395 -23.11 -18.87 -8.89
C GLU A 395 -24.00 -17.70 -8.46
N ARG A 396 -24.48 -16.88 -9.40
CA ARG A 396 -25.47 -15.81 -9.12
C ARG A 396 -26.74 -16.41 -8.52
N ASP A 397 -27.27 -17.49 -9.09
CA ASP A 397 -28.43 -18.21 -8.55
C ASP A 397 -28.19 -18.76 -7.15
N MET A 398 -27.00 -19.30 -6.88
CA MET A 398 -26.65 -19.80 -5.55
C MET A 398 -26.50 -18.66 -4.54
N LEU A 399 -25.97 -17.50 -4.94
CA LEU A 399 -25.90 -16.31 -4.09
C LEU A 399 -27.29 -15.78 -3.76
N ARG A 400 -28.21 -15.69 -4.73
CA ARG A 400 -29.62 -15.35 -4.47
C ARG A 400 -30.23 -16.26 -3.40
N LYS A 401 -30.10 -17.58 -3.58
CA LYS A 401 -30.59 -18.60 -2.63
C LYS A 401 -29.93 -18.49 -1.26
N LEU A 402 -28.61 -18.30 -1.22
CA LEU A 402 -27.84 -18.15 0.01
C LEU A 402 -28.37 -16.96 0.83
N PHE A 403 -28.44 -15.78 0.22
CA PHE A 403 -28.88 -14.58 0.92
C PHE A 403 -30.34 -14.64 1.34
N THR A 404 -31.24 -15.12 0.47
CA THR A 404 -32.66 -15.31 0.84
C THR A 404 -32.81 -16.29 2.03
N THR A 405 -32.03 -17.37 2.05
CA THR A 405 -32.05 -18.35 3.15
C THR A 405 -31.53 -17.73 4.45
N VAL A 406 -30.41 -17.02 4.37
CA VAL A 406 -29.78 -16.35 5.52
C VAL A 406 -30.70 -15.28 6.12
N ASP A 407 -31.27 -14.41 5.28
CA ASP A 407 -32.11 -13.29 5.71
C ASP A 407 -33.45 -13.77 6.30
N SER A 408 -34.06 -14.80 5.71
CA SER A 408 -35.32 -15.40 6.24
C SER A 408 -35.15 -16.10 7.59
N ASN A 409 -33.91 -16.44 7.98
CA ASN A 409 -33.59 -17.05 9.27
C ASN A 409 -33.04 -16.04 10.30
N GLY A 410 -33.19 -14.73 10.04
CA GLY A 410 -32.78 -13.67 10.96
C GLY A 410 -31.26 -13.48 11.08
N TRP A 411 -30.48 -14.19 10.25
CA TRP A 411 -29.03 -14.03 10.22
C TRP A 411 -28.70 -12.90 9.23
N LYS A 412 -28.24 -11.75 9.72
CA LYS A 412 -27.78 -10.66 8.84
C LYS A 412 -26.33 -10.93 8.40
N ALA A 413 -26.08 -11.99 7.62
CA ALA A 413 -24.71 -12.27 7.17
C ALA A 413 -24.19 -11.12 6.31
N GLY A 414 -23.00 -10.63 6.65
CA GLY A 414 -22.19 -9.78 5.78
C GLY A 414 -22.75 -8.40 5.49
N GLY A 415 -23.21 -7.67 6.52
CA GLY A 415 -23.40 -6.21 6.53
C GLY A 415 -24.35 -5.66 5.48
N ARG A 416 -25.39 -4.92 5.91
CA ARG A 416 -25.99 -3.94 4.99
C ARG A 416 -24.93 -2.89 4.65
N GLU A 417 -25.18 -2.09 3.62
CA GLU A 417 -24.34 -0.95 3.24
C GLU A 417 -24.34 0.06 4.41
N ARG A 418 -23.51 -0.21 5.43
CA ARG A 418 -23.37 0.58 6.66
C ARG A 418 -22.13 1.44 6.49
N VAL A 419 -22.34 2.61 5.92
CA VAL A 419 -21.33 3.65 5.83
C VAL A 419 -21.17 4.24 7.23
N GLY A 420 -20.04 3.99 7.88
CA GLY A 420 -19.74 4.54 9.22
C GLY A 420 -19.09 3.58 10.23
N GLU A 421 -19.01 2.28 9.94
CA GLU A 421 -18.53 1.26 10.90
C GLU A 421 -17.01 0.95 10.84
N ALA A 422 -16.19 1.71 10.11
CA ALA A 422 -14.74 1.46 9.99
C ALA A 422 -13.87 2.70 10.24
#